data_AF-A0A8H3UMJ6-F1
#
_entry.id   AF-A0A8H3UMJ6-F1
#
_cell.length_a   1.000
_cell.length_b   1.000
_cell.length_c   1.000
_cell.angle_alpha   90.00
_cell.angle_beta   90.00
_cell.angle_gamma   90.00
#
_symmetry.space_group_name_H-M   'P 1'
#
loop_
_entity.id
_entity.type
_entity.pdbx_description
1 polymer ?
#
loop_
_entity_poly.entity_id
_entity_poly.type
_entity_poly.pdbx_seq_one_letter_code
_entity_poly.pdbx_strand_id
1 'polypeptide(L)'
;MFIDSVVPSSRRRKRSKPSSDLHLVTAPQSFPFLKLPAELRNRIYSLALVPDDPIQLTKTIQKNRRHVATRTKRSTLQQRISHNILRTCKQVYYEAAPVLYGQPMEFSDPYGHGQTALVCFLSQIGKHGARMLQTIVLDTVKVGKVSAFTHPVFTLLIDAINLKELRINRLYEGNHRSNFPDANVGKLVQLFFPVAQIWIEQMGRSRADGKDWKEVLSLGQCEKWLDPYWHPVLPFSRARFCADIDLLCAM
;
A
#
# COMPACT_ATOMS: atom_id res chain seq x y z
N MET A 1 -61.77 -30.19 -21.29
CA MET A 1 -61.88 -28.74 -21.03
C MET A 1 -60.49 -28.23 -20.69
N PHE A 2 -59.85 -27.58 -21.67
CA PHE A 2 -58.57 -26.91 -21.55
C PHE A 2 -58.79 -25.50 -20.97
N ILE A 3 -57.99 -25.07 -19.98
CA ILE A 3 -57.72 -23.65 -19.76
C ILE A 3 -56.23 -23.52 -19.45
N ASP A 4 -55.46 -23.22 -20.50
CA ASP A 4 -54.10 -22.72 -20.41
C ASP A 4 -54.10 -21.23 -20.05
N SER A 5 -53.10 -20.88 -19.27
CA SER A 5 -52.68 -19.55 -18.81
C SER A 5 -52.37 -18.56 -19.94
N VAL A 6 -52.72 -17.28 -19.77
CA VAL A 6 -51.92 -16.16 -20.33
C VAL A 6 -52.02 -14.93 -19.41
N VAL A 7 -50.91 -14.61 -18.73
CA VAL A 7 -50.67 -13.31 -18.08
C VAL A 7 -50.09 -12.36 -19.13
N PRO A 8 -50.62 -11.13 -19.30
CA PRO A 8 -50.07 -10.21 -20.30
C PRO A 8 -48.73 -9.62 -19.85
N SER A 9 -47.72 -9.79 -20.71
CA SER A 9 -46.38 -9.25 -20.53
C SER A 9 -46.33 -7.74 -20.71
N SER A 10 -45.62 -7.07 -19.80
CA SER A 10 -45.37 -5.63 -19.78
C SER A 10 -44.68 -5.16 -21.06
N ARG A 11 -45.42 -4.45 -21.92
CA ARG A 11 -44.90 -3.78 -23.14
C ARG A 11 -43.82 -2.77 -22.79
N ARG A 12 -42.58 -3.11 -23.15
CA ARG A 12 -41.39 -2.24 -23.14
C ARG A 12 -41.65 -1.02 -24.03
N ARG A 13 -41.89 0.15 -23.43
CA ARG A 13 -42.05 1.42 -24.15
C ARG A 13 -40.78 1.72 -24.96
N LYS A 14 -40.86 1.64 -26.29
CA LYS A 14 -39.86 2.20 -27.22
C LYS A 14 -39.80 3.70 -26.97
N ARG A 15 -38.71 4.20 -26.40
CA ARG A 15 -38.41 5.63 -26.37
C ARG A 15 -38.29 6.13 -27.81
N SER A 16 -39.18 7.03 -28.19
CA SER A 16 -39.07 7.80 -29.42
C SER A 16 -37.78 8.61 -29.40
N LYS A 17 -37.00 8.56 -30.49
CA LYS A 17 -35.91 9.50 -30.74
C LYS A 17 -36.52 10.90 -30.90
N PRO A 18 -36.12 11.92 -30.13
CA PRO A 18 -36.48 13.28 -30.47
C PRO A 18 -35.79 13.68 -31.77
N SER A 19 -36.61 14.23 -32.67
CA SER A 19 -36.27 14.79 -33.96
C SER A 19 -35.26 15.93 -33.82
N SER A 20 -34.39 16.02 -34.82
CA SER A 20 -33.45 17.10 -35.13
C SER A 20 -34.03 18.50 -34.95
N ASP A 21 -33.30 19.34 -34.22
CA ASP A 21 -32.95 20.73 -34.59
C ASP A 21 -32.39 21.44 -33.36
N LEU A 22 -31.10 21.18 -33.06
CA LEU A 22 -30.30 22.03 -32.20
C LEU A 22 -28.90 22.03 -32.79
N HIS A 23 -28.41 23.24 -33.09
CA HIS A 23 -27.05 23.63 -33.44
C HIS A 23 -26.02 22.49 -33.32
N LEU A 24 -25.33 22.20 -34.43
CA LEU A 24 -24.07 21.45 -34.44
C LEU A 24 -23.06 22.20 -33.56
N VAL A 25 -23.18 22.05 -32.25
CA VAL A 25 -22.09 22.27 -31.30
C VAL A 25 -21.07 21.23 -31.72
N THR A 26 -20.07 21.67 -32.49
CA THR A 26 -18.93 20.85 -32.85
C THR A 26 -18.46 20.21 -31.56
N ALA A 27 -18.44 18.87 -31.51
CA ALA A 27 -18.02 18.16 -30.30
C ALA A 27 -16.69 18.78 -29.84
N PRO A 28 -16.55 19.16 -28.57
CA PRO A 28 -15.34 19.83 -28.10
C PRO A 28 -14.15 18.98 -28.51
N GLN A 29 -13.26 19.56 -29.32
CA GLN A 29 -12.06 18.85 -29.76
C GLN A 29 -11.33 18.36 -28.51
N SER A 30 -11.13 17.05 -28.42
CA SER A 30 -10.44 16.46 -27.28
C SER A 30 -9.02 17.02 -27.23
N PHE A 31 -8.64 17.54 -26.07
CA PHE A 31 -7.30 18.07 -25.86
C PHE A 31 -6.25 16.99 -26.16
N PRO A 32 -5.30 17.22 -27.08
CA PRO A 32 -4.36 16.19 -27.52
C PRO A 32 -3.22 16.02 -26.50
N PHE A 33 -3.53 15.44 -25.34
CA PHE A 33 -2.63 15.32 -24.19
C PHE A 33 -1.26 14.72 -24.54
N LEU A 34 -1.22 13.69 -25.40
CA LEU A 34 0.03 13.03 -25.80
C LEU A 34 0.90 13.82 -26.79
N LYS A 35 0.36 14.89 -27.40
CA LYS A 35 1.16 15.82 -28.23
C LYS A 35 1.96 16.82 -27.40
N LEU A 36 1.68 16.92 -26.10
CA LEU A 36 2.47 17.75 -25.19
C LEU A 36 3.89 17.19 -25.04
N PRO A 37 4.92 18.04 -24.91
CA PRO A 37 6.23 17.63 -24.43
C PRO A 37 6.15 16.88 -23.10
N ALA A 38 7.09 15.96 -22.88
CA ALA A 38 7.12 15.12 -21.68
C ALA A 38 7.16 15.94 -20.38
N GLU A 39 7.86 17.08 -20.37
CA GLU A 39 7.94 17.98 -19.22
C GLU A 39 6.57 18.52 -18.79
N LEU A 40 5.73 18.93 -19.75
CA LEU A 40 4.38 19.41 -19.46
C LEU A 40 3.49 18.27 -18.97
N ARG A 41 3.62 17.07 -19.52
CA ARG A 41 2.91 15.88 -19.03
C ARG A 41 3.30 15.57 -17.58
N ASN A 42 4.60 15.59 -17.26
CA ASN A 42 5.10 15.38 -15.90
C ASN A 42 4.59 16.44 -14.92
N ARG A 43 4.47 17.69 -15.34
CA ARG A 43 3.89 18.76 -14.52
C ARG A 43 2.40 18.51 -14.26
N ILE A 44 1.65 18.06 -15.27
CA ILE A 44 0.24 17.68 -15.11
C ILE A 44 0.10 16.48 -14.18
N TYR A 45 0.94 15.44 -14.30
CA TYR A 45 0.93 14.32 -13.37
C TYR A 45 1.23 14.75 -11.95
N SER A 46 2.19 15.66 -11.75
CA SER A 46 2.52 16.21 -10.44
C SER A 46 1.28 16.89 -9.83
N LEU A 47 0.63 17.79 -10.57
CA LEU A 47 -0.57 18.48 -10.09
C LEU A 47 -1.78 17.55 -9.87
N ALA A 48 -1.86 16.44 -10.60
CA ALA A 48 -2.99 15.52 -10.51
C ALA A 48 -2.81 14.43 -9.42
N LEU A 49 -1.58 14.02 -9.16
CA LEU A 49 -1.25 12.83 -8.36
C LEU A 49 -0.53 13.15 -7.05
N VAL A 50 0.12 14.32 -6.93
CA VAL A 50 0.85 14.72 -5.73
C VAL A 50 -0.04 15.64 -4.89
N PRO A 51 -0.62 15.14 -3.78
CA PRO A 51 -1.29 16.01 -2.82
C PRO A 51 -0.26 16.81 -2.01
N ASP A 52 -0.72 17.92 -1.41
CA ASP A 52 0.09 18.73 -0.49
C ASP A 52 0.39 17.99 0.84
N ASP A 53 -0.49 17.08 1.23
CA ASP A 53 -0.38 16.28 2.46
C ASP A 53 -0.02 14.81 2.16
N PRO A 54 0.64 14.09 3.09
CA PRO A 54 0.95 12.67 2.92
C PRO A 54 -0.30 11.83 2.57
N ILE A 55 -0.12 10.83 1.69
CA ILE A 55 -1.21 9.95 1.30
C ILE A 55 -1.54 9.03 2.47
N GLN A 56 -2.62 9.33 3.18
CA GLN A 56 -3.12 8.45 4.24
C GLN A 56 -4.09 7.43 3.67
N LEU A 57 -3.80 6.15 3.85
CA LEU A 57 -4.60 5.03 3.39
C LEU A 57 -5.18 4.29 4.59
N THR A 58 -6.49 4.05 4.55
CA THR A 58 -7.22 3.26 5.53
C THR A 58 -7.97 2.13 4.85
N LYS A 59 -8.22 1.06 5.59
CA LYS A 59 -9.18 0.04 5.16
C LYS A 59 -10.58 0.62 5.24
N THR A 60 -11.39 0.30 4.24
CA THR A 60 -12.85 0.45 4.29
C THR A 60 -13.51 -0.87 3.87
N ILE A 61 -14.75 -1.09 4.30
CA ILE A 61 -15.55 -2.23 3.88
C ILE A 61 -16.71 -1.66 3.08
N GLN A 62 -16.77 -1.99 1.79
CA GLN A 62 -17.87 -1.59 0.91
C GLN A 62 -18.47 -2.84 0.28
N LYS A 63 -19.80 -2.99 0.35
CA LYS A 63 -20.52 -4.15 -0.21
C LYS A 63 -19.90 -5.51 0.18
N ASN A 64 -19.55 -5.66 1.47
CA ASN A 64 -18.90 -6.86 2.02
C ASN A 64 -17.52 -7.21 1.40
N ARG A 65 -16.89 -6.27 0.68
CA ARG A 65 -15.53 -6.39 0.16
C ARG A 65 -14.63 -5.39 0.87
N ARG A 66 -13.40 -5.80 1.17
CA ARG A 66 -12.39 -4.93 1.77
C ARG A 66 -11.75 -4.09 0.67
N HIS A 67 -11.78 -2.78 0.83
CA HIS A 67 -11.18 -1.81 -0.08
C HIS A 67 -10.19 -0.95 0.69
N VAL A 68 -9.27 -0.32 -0.05
CA VAL A 68 -8.39 0.72 0.50
C VAL A 68 -8.97 2.05 0.07
N ALA A 69 -9.12 2.96 1.02
CA ALA A 69 -9.61 4.30 0.79
C ALA A 69 -8.57 5.31 1.25
N THR A 70 -8.41 6.38 0.48
CA THR A 70 -7.63 7.54 0.91
C THR A 70 -8.40 8.29 1.99
N ARG A 71 -7.76 8.50 3.14
CA ARG A 71 -8.26 9.35 4.21
C ARG A 71 -7.79 10.77 3.94
N THR A 72 -8.66 11.61 3.40
CA THR A 72 -8.41 13.05 3.36
C THR A 72 -8.92 13.68 4.65
N LYS A 73 -8.07 14.45 5.33
CA LYS A 73 -8.54 15.37 6.37
C LYS A 73 -9.39 16.40 5.62
N ARG A 74 -10.67 16.58 5.94
CA ARG A 74 -11.58 17.49 5.21
C ARG A 74 -11.18 18.97 5.36
N SER A 75 -9.99 19.36 4.92
CA SER A 75 -9.67 20.75 4.62
C SER A 75 -10.29 21.07 3.26
N THR A 76 -10.98 22.20 3.17
CA THR A 76 -11.69 22.69 1.99
C THR A 76 -10.79 22.97 0.79
N LEU A 77 -9.46 22.97 0.98
CA LEU A 77 -8.46 23.25 -0.05
C LEU A 77 -7.63 22.03 -0.50
N GLN A 78 -7.81 20.85 0.10
CA GLN A 78 -7.00 19.68 -0.27
C GLN A 78 -7.31 19.19 -1.69
N GLN A 79 -6.30 19.26 -2.57
CA GLN A 79 -6.36 18.65 -3.89
C GLN A 79 -6.60 17.14 -3.76
N ARG A 80 -7.70 16.67 -4.36
CA ARG A 80 -8.00 15.24 -4.42
C ARG A 80 -7.10 14.59 -5.46
N ILE A 81 -6.41 13.52 -5.05
CA ILE A 81 -5.61 12.68 -5.94
C ILE A 81 -6.50 12.14 -7.06
N SER A 82 -6.22 12.53 -8.29
CA SER A 82 -6.97 12.14 -9.48
C SER A 82 -6.37 10.88 -10.11
N HIS A 83 -6.40 9.77 -9.38
CA HIS A 83 -5.80 8.48 -9.79
C HIS A 83 -6.42 7.87 -11.07
N ASN A 84 -7.57 8.38 -11.53
CA ASN A 84 -8.23 7.89 -12.75
C ASN A 84 -7.38 8.08 -14.00
N ILE A 85 -6.44 9.04 -13.99
CA ILE A 85 -5.51 9.26 -15.09
C ILE A 85 -4.66 8.02 -15.40
N LEU A 86 -4.34 7.22 -14.39
CA LEU A 86 -3.59 5.96 -14.52
C LEU A 86 -4.35 4.90 -15.34
N ARG A 87 -5.67 5.04 -15.50
CA ARG A 87 -6.52 4.07 -16.21
C ARG A 87 -6.77 4.44 -17.67
N THR A 88 -6.19 5.54 -18.16
CA THR A 88 -6.49 6.06 -19.50
C THR A 88 -5.81 5.24 -20.61
N CYS A 89 -4.48 5.18 -20.62
CA CYS A 89 -3.71 4.37 -21.57
C CYS A 89 -2.37 3.90 -20.98
N LYS A 90 -1.71 2.95 -21.66
CA LYS A 90 -0.44 2.35 -21.19
C LYS A 90 0.69 3.37 -21.04
N GLN A 91 0.81 4.30 -21.99
CA GLN A 91 1.85 5.33 -21.94
C GLN A 91 1.68 6.22 -20.70
N VAL A 92 0.47 6.75 -20.48
CA VAL A 92 0.16 7.57 -19.31
C VAL A 92 0.39 6.79 -18.01
N TYR A 93 0.01 5.51 -17.98
CA TYR A 93 0.27 4.66 -16.82
C TYR A 93 1.76 4.58 -16.49
N TYR A 94 2.63 4.29 -17.46
CA TYR A 94 4.07 4.15 -17.19
C TYR A 94 4.76 5.47 -16.83
N GLU A 95 4.30 6.60 -17.39
CA GLU A 95 4.85 7.92 -17.04
C GLU A 95 4.37 8.37 -15.65
N ALA A 96 3.10 8.14 -15.31
CA ALA A 96 2.46 8.73 -14.14
C ALA A 96 2.45 7.82 -12.90
N ALA A 97 2.49 6.49 -13.06
CA ALA A 97 2.49 5.57 -11.91
C ALA A 97 3.70 5.76 -10.98
N PRO A 98 4.94 5.96 -11.47
CA PRO A 98 6.08 6.27 -10.60
C PRO A 98 5.90 7.55 -9.79
N VAL A 99 5.18 8.54 -10.34
CA VAL A 99 4.88 9.81 -9.64
C VAL A 99 3.97 9.55 -8.43
N LEU A 100 2.94 8.71 -8.58
CA LEU A 100 2.03 8.36 -7.48
C LEU A 100 2.67 7.43 -6.45
N TYR A 101 3.32 6.35 -6.90
CA TYR A 101 3.86 5.32 -6.00
C TYR A 101 5.21 5.70 -5.39
N GLY A 102 5.91 6.70 -5.94
CA GLY A 102 7.12 7.25 -5.36
C GLY A 102 6.88 8.13 -4.13
N GLN A 103 5.63 8.42 -3.78
CA GLN A 103 5.27 9.23 -2.63
C GLN A 103 5.24 8.43 -1.33
N PRO A 104 5.41 9.09 -0.16
CA PRO A 104 5.20 8.43 1.12
C PRO A 104 3.74 8.06 1.32
N MET A 105 3.49 6.78 1.58
CA MET A 105 2.16 6.26 1.88
C MET A 105 2.04 5.88 3.35
N GLU A 106 1.13 6.54 4.05
CA GLU A 106 0.85 6.31 5.46
C GLU A 106 -0.37 5.40 5.62
N PHE A 107 -0.17 4.21 6.16
CA PHE A 107 -1.22 3.25 6.42
C PHE A 107 -1.65 3.38 7.88
N SER A 108 -2.86 3.90 8.06
CA SER A 108 -3.51 4.03 9.36
C SER A 108 -4.88 3.35 9.32
N ASP A 109 -5.27 2.73 10.42
CA ASP A 109 -6.60 2.13 10.54
C ASP A 109 -7.23 2.62 11.86
N PRO A 110 -8.53 2.96 11.88
CA PRO A 110 -9.20 3.43 13.10
C PRO A 110 -9.11 2.44 14.27
N TYR A 111 -8.92 1.16 13.98
CA TYR A 111 -8.78 0.09 14.96
C TYR A 111 -7.31 -0.29 15.19
N GLY A 112 -6.36 0.57 14.79
CA GLY A 112 -4.93 0.39 15.10
C GLY A 112 -4.25 -0.74 14.34
N HIS A 113 -4.72 -1.08 13.13
CA HIS A 113 -4.11 -2.10 12.28
C HIS A 113 -3.74 -1.59 10.88
N GLY A 114 -2.71 -0.74 10.77
CA GLY A 114 -2.20 -0.28 9.46
C GLY A 114 -1.85 -1.42 8.50
N GLN A 115 -1.43 -2.57 9.06
CA GLN A 115 -1.15 -3.81 8.33
C GLN A 115 -2.31 -4.26 7.43
N THR A 116 -3.57 -4.14 7.89
CA THR A 116 -4.70 -4.64 7.10
C THR A 116 -4.92 -3.79 5.85
N ALA A 117 -4.80 -2.47 6.00
CA ALA A 117 -4.87 -1.54 4.87
C ALA A 117 -3.73 -1.83 3.88
N LEU A 118 -2.52 -2.08 4.38
CA LEU A 118 -1.37 -2.42 3.56
C LEU A 118 -1.55 -3.75 2.80
N VAL A 119 -2.02 -4.83 3.44
CA VAL A 119 -2.31 -6.09 2.73
C VAL A 119 -3.33 -5.87 1.62
N CYS A 120 -4.43 -5.18 1.91
CA CYS A 120 -5.45 -4.89 0.91
C CYS A 120 -4.90 -4.05 -0.24
N PHE A 121 -4.01 -3.11 0.04
CA PHE A 121 -3.39 -2.24 -0.95
C PHE A 121 -2.43 -3.02 -1.86
N LEU A 122 -1.47 -3.73 -1.26
CA LEU A 122 -0.49 -4.54 -1.99
C LEU A 122 -1.18 -5.60 -2.86
N SER A 123 -2.25 -6.21 -2.34
CA SER A 123 -3.06 -7.19 -3.09
C SER A 123 -3.77 -6.57 -4.29
N GLN A 124 -4.11 -5.28 -4.26
CA GLN A 124 -4.82 -4.58 -5.34
C GLN A 124 -3.87 -4.05 -6.42
N ILE A 125 -2.70 -3.53 -6.04
CA ILE A 125 -1.73 -2.97 -6.99
C ILE A 125 -0.89 -4.06 -7.68
N GLY A 126 -0.78 -5.23 -7.05
CA GLY A 126 0.00 -6.36 -7.53
C GLY A 126 1.51 -6.12 -7.54
N LYS A 127 2.26 -7.08 -8.08
CA LYS A 127 3.74 -7.10 -8.04
C LYS A 127 4.37 -5.89 -8.73
N HIS A 128 3.84 -5.51 -9.90
CA HIS A 128 4.34 -4.37 -10.66
C HIS A 128 4.16 -3.05 -9.88
N GLY A 129 3.00 -2.87 -9.23
CA GLY A 129 2.75 -1.72 -8.36
C GLY A 129 3.68 -1.70 -7.15
N ALA A 130 3.84 -2.85 -6.48
CA ALA A 130 4.70 -2.97 -5.30
C ALA A 130 6.15 -2.56 -5.58
N ARG A 131 6.68 -2.91 -6.76
CA ARG A 131 8.03 -2.50 -7.19
C ARG A 131 8.22 -0.98 -7.32
N MET A 132 7.14 -0.20 -7.48
CA MET A 132 7.24 1.25 -7.61
C MET A 132 7.19 1.97 -6.26
N LEU A 133 6.87 1.26 -5.16
CA LEU A 133 6.78 1.84 -3.83
C LEU A 133 8.16 2.19 -3.28
N GLN A 134 8.28 3.40 -2.73
CA GLN A 134 9.54 3.90 -2.17
C GLN A 134 9.48 4.08 -0.65
N THR A 135 8.39 4.63 -0.12
CA THR A 135 8.27 4.92 1.31
C THR A 135 6.92 4.45 1.84
N ILE A 136 6.95 3.57 2.83
CA ILE A 136 5.78 3.03 3.49
C ILE A 136 5.88 3.38 4.98
N VAL A 137 4.83 4.00 5.52
CA VAL A 137 4.72 4.31 6.94
C VAL A 137 3.52 3.55 7.51
N LEU A 138 3.74 2.76 8.55
CA LEU A 138 2.71 2.06 9.32
C LEU A 138 2.62 2.72 10.69
N ASP A 139 1.45 3.27 11.05
CA ASP A 139 1.28 3.88 12.38
C ASP A 139 1.40 2.83 13.49
N THR A 140 0.80 1.66 13.27
CA THR A 140 0.78 0.58 14.25
C THR A 140 0.84 -0.80 13.58
N VAL A 141 1.63 -1.69 14.18
CA VAL A 141 1.83 -3.07 13.74
C VAL A 141 1.55 -3.97 14.94
N LYS A 142 0.54 -4.83 14.81
CA LYS A 142 0.21 -5.82 15.83
C LYS A 142 1.15 -7.01 15.67
N VAL A 143 1.84 -7.41 16.73
CA VAL A 143 2.70 -8.59 16.76
C VAL A 143 2.16 -9.64 17.75
N GLY A 144 2.66 -10.86 17.66
CA GLY A 144 2.26 -11.99 18.50
C GLY A 144 1.16 -12.89 17.90
N LYS A 145 0.67 -13.84 18.71
CA LYS A 145 -0.12 -15.02 18.26
C LYS A 145 -1.41 -14.70 17.50
N VAL A 146 -1.96 -13.49 17.66
CA VAL A 146 -3.28 -13.10 17.11
C VAL A 146 -3.14 -12.13 15.93
N SER A 147 -1.94 -11.97 15.36
CA SER A 147 -1.74 -11.06 14.24
C SER A 147 -1.93 -11.75 12.89
N ALA A 148 -3.18 -11.86 12.45
CA ALA A 148 -3.55 -12.50 11.19
C ALA A 148 -2.96 -11.83 9.93
N PHE A 149 -2.49 -10.58 10.02
CA PHE A 149 -2.04 -9.80 8.87
C PHE A 149 -0.54 -9.51 8.84
N THR A 150 0.22 -9.77 9.92
CA THR A 150 1.66 -9.47 9.91
C THR A 150 2.40 -10.30 8.87
N HIS A 151 2.20 -11.62 8.89
CA HIS A 151 2.89 -12.50 7.97
C HIS A 151 2.50 -12.21 6.50
N PRO A 152 1.20 -12.09 6.12
CA PRO A 152 0.84 -11.70 4.76
C PRO A 152 1.41 -10.35 4.31
N VAL A 153 1.51 -9.35 5.19
CA VAL A 153 2.15 -8.06 4.85
C VAL A 153 3.58 -8.28 4.41
N PHE A 154 4.40 -8.96 5.23
CA PHE A 154 5.82 -9.14 4.92
C PHE A 154 6.04 -10.06 3.72
N THR A 155 5.18 -11.06 3.51
CA THR A 155 5.21 -11.86 2.28
C THR A 155 4.91 -11.01 1.03
N LEU A 156 3.96 -10.08 1.08
CA LEU A 156 3.65 -9.21 -0.06
C LEU A 156 4.71 -8.12 -0.28
N LEU A 157 5.43 -7.72 0.76
CA LEU A 157 6.51 -6.73 0.67
C LEU A 157 7.77 -7.26 -0.03
N ILE A 158 7.90 -8.58 -0.23
CA ILE A 158 9.00 -9.21 -0.99
C ILE A 158 9.16 -8.57 -2.38
N ASP A 159 8.04 -8.19 -3.02
CA ASP A 159 8.06 -7.58 -4.35
C ASP A 159 8.42 -6.09 -4.34
N ALA A 160 8.49 -5.44 -3.16
CA ALA A 160 8.78 -4.01 -3.01
C ALA A 160 10.30 -3.72 -2.97
N ILE A 161 11.00 -4.10 -4.05
CA ILE A 161 12.47 -4.04 -4.13
C ILE A 161 13.07 -2.62 -4.11
N ASN A 162 12.29 -1.61 -4.53
CA ASN A 162 12.73 -0.21 -4.57
C ASN A 162 12.38 0.57 -3.29
N LEU A 163 11.99 -0.14 -2.23
CA LEU A 163 11.63 0.48 -0.96
C LEU A 163 12.86 1.11 -0.31
N LYS A 164 12.82 2.42 -0.14
CA LYS A 164 13.84 3.23 0.52
C LYS A 164 13.62 3.28 2.02
N GLU A 165 12.37 3.29 2.46
CA GLU A 165 12.01 3.38 3.87
C GLU A 165 10.72 2.58 4.17
N LEU A 166 10.81 1.73 5.20
CA LEU A 166 9.68 1.09 5.85
C LEU A 166 9.66 1.56 7.31
N ARG A 167 8.82 2.54 7.62
CA ARG A 167 8.71 3.09 8.97
C ARG A 167 7.53 2.47 9.71
N ILE A 168 7.77 1.90 10.88
CA ILE A 168 6.74 1.35 11.76
C ILE A 168 6.75 2.19 13.04
N ASN A 169 5.75 3.06 13.24
CA ASN A 169 5.77 3.97 14.37
C ASN A 169 5.60 3.23 15.70
N ARG A 170 4.76 2.19 15.76
CA ARG A 170 4.47 1.48 17.01
C ARG A 170 4.28 -0.03 16.81
N LEU A 171 4.90 -0.82 17.68
CA LEU A 171 4.65 -2.26 17.82
C LEU A 171 3.76 -2.48 19.03
N TYR A 172 2.84 -3.45 18.96
CA TYR A 172 2.06 -3.83 20.14
C TYR A 172 1.58 -5.28 20.07
N GLU A 173 1.35 -5.87 21.23
CA GLU A 173 0.78 -7.20 21.41
C GLU A 173 -0.61 -7.06 22.04
N GLY A 174 -1.61 -7.81 21.55
CA GLY A 174 -2.96 -7.82 22.14
C GLY A 174 -4.01 -6.98 21.41
N ASN A 175 -4.98 -6.45 22.15
CA ASN A 175 -6.08 -5.66 21.61
C ASN A 175 -5.76 -4.17 21.74
N HIS A 176 -6.10 -3.38 20.71
CA HIS A 176 -5.87 -1.93 20.57
C HIS A 176 -6.46 -1.05 21.71
N ARG A 177 -7.17 -1.64 22.69
CA ARG A 177 -7.76 -0.94 23.84
C ARG A 177 -6.88 -0.94 25.08
N SER A 178 -5.88 -1.80 25.16
CA SER A 178 -4.95 -1.80 26.28
C SER A 178 -3.86 -0.76 26.02
N ASN A 179 -3.98 0.39 26.69
CA ASN A 179 -2.86 1.28 26.92
C ASN A 179 -1.80 0.48 27.69
N PHE A 180 -0.88 -0.17 26.98
CA PHE A 180 0.34 -0.72 27.56
C PHE A 180 1.47 0.26 27.26
N PRO A 181 1.66 1.30 28.09
CA PRO A 181 2.83 2.17 27.99
C PRO A 181 4.15 1.41 28.20
N ASP A 182 4.09 0.22 28.83
CA ASP A 182 5.27 -0.54 29.25
C ASP A 182 5.40 -1.93 28.59
N ALA A 183 4.85 -2.11 27.38
CA ALA A 183 5.12 -3.36 26.66
C ALA A 183 6.64 -3.49 26.47
N ASN A 184 7.22 -4.56 27.04
CA ASN A 184 8.65 -4.83 26.94
C ASN A 184 9.05 -4.85 25.46
N VAL A 185 9.73 -3.80 25.03
CA VAL A 185 10.11 -3.57 23.64
C VAL A 185 10.90 -4.76 23.10
N GLY A 186 11.78 -5.34 23.92
CA GLY A 186 12.53 -6.55 23.57
C GLY A 186 11.62 -7.73 23.24
N LYS A 187 10.54 -7.94 24.00
CA LYS A 187 9.53 -8.98 23.70
C LYS A 187 8.82 -8.70 22.37
N LEU A 188 8.41 -7.46 22.11
CA LEU A 188 7.73 -7.10 20.86
C LEU A 188 8.63 -7.31 19.64
N VAL A 189 9.90 -6.97 19.77
CA VAL A 189 10.92 -7.15 18.74
C VAL A 189 11.20 -8.64 18.49
N GLN A 190 11.30 -9.45 19.55
CA GLN A 190 11.42 -10.91 19.45
C GLN A 190 10.24 -11.55 18.74
N LEU A 191 9.03 -10.99 18.86
CA LEU A 191 7.85 -11.45 18.12
C LEU A 191 7.80 -10.92 16.68
N PHE A 192 8.42 -9.77 16.41
CA PHE A 192 8.41 -9.13 15.11
C PHE A 192 9.36 -9.81 14.12
N PHE A 193 10.62 -9.98 14.49
CA PHE A 193 11.67 -10.44 13.58
C PHE A 193 11.40 -11.79 12.92
N PRO A 194 10.91 -12.83 13.65
CA PRO A 194 10.56 -14.09 13.02
C PRO A 194 9.52 -13.96 11.90
N VAL A 195 8.60 -12.99 12.01
CA VAL A 195 7.55 -12.77 11.00
C VAL A 195 8.07 -11.92 9.84
N ALA A 196 8.99 -10.99 10.11
CA ALA A 196 9.61 -10.16 9.08
C ALA A 196 10.77 -10.87 8.36
N GLN A 197 11.24 -12.02 8.86
CA GLN A 197 12.45 -12.72 8.38
C GLN A 197 12.46 -12.94 6.87
N ILE A 198 11.34 -13.39 6.29
CA ILE A 198 11.26 -13.65 4.84
C ILE A 198 11.50 -12.37 4.04
N TRP A 199 10.96 -11.24 4.50
CA TRP A 199 11.19 -9.94 3.86
C TRP A 199 12.63 -9.46 4.06
N ILE A 200 13.19 -9.63 5.26
CA ILE A 200 14.57 -9.28 5.60
C ILE A 200 15.57 -10.02 4.68
N GLU A 201 15.42 -11.34 4.56
CA GLU A 201 16.25 -12.18 3.70
C GLU A 201 16.14 -11.76 2.23
N GLN A 202 14.92 -11.47 1.76
CA GLN A 202 14.70 -11.02 0.40
C GLN A 202 15.37 -9.67 0.12
N MET A 203 15.27 -8.73 1.06
CA MET A 203 15.87 -7.39 0.94
C MET A 203 17.40 -7.46 0.88
N GLY A 204 18.02 -8.39 1.61
CA GLY A 204 19.46 -8.63 1.53
C GLY A 204 19.92 -9.22 0.18
N ARG A 205 19.06 -10.02 -0.48
CA ARG A 205 19.41 -10.72 -1.73
C ARG A 205 19.10 -9.94 -3.01
N SER A 206 18.01 -9.16 -3.03
CA SER A 206 17.37 -8.72 -4.29
C SER A 206 17.53 -7.23 -4.62
N ARG A 207 18.22 -6.45 -3.79
CA ARG A 207 18.40 -5.02 -4.04
C ARG A 207 19.59 -4.76 -4.95
N ALA A 208 19.34 -3.97 -6.00
CA ALA A 208 20.39 -3.45 -6.87
C ALA A 208 21.30 -2.44 -6.14
N ASP A 209 20.76 -1.75 -5.13
CA ASP A 209 21.43 -0.62 -4.47
C ASP A 209 22.48 -1.05 -3.44
N GLY A 210 22.60 -2.35 -3.13
CA GLY A 210 23.51 -2.89 -2.12
C GLY A 210 23.18 -2.52 -0.66
N LYS A 211 22.08 -1.80 -0.42
CA LYS A 211 21.65 -1.39 0.93
C LYS A 211 21.09 -2.56 1.72
N ASP A 212 21.51 -2.66 2.99
CA ASP A 212 20.97 -3.65 3.92
C ASP A 212 19.54 -3.26 4.38
N TRP A 213 18.74 -4.24 4.80
CA TRP A 213 17.39 -4.00 5.33
C TRP A 213 17.38 -3.05 6.53
N LYS A 214 18.50 -2.96 7.25
CA LYS A 214 18.71 -2.05 8.38
C LYS A 214 18.64 -0.58 8.01
N GLU A 215 19.01 -0.22 6.77
CA GLU A 215 18.89 1.15 6.28
C GLU A 215 17.45 1.51 5.86
N VAL A 216 16.62 0.48 5.66
CA VAL A 216 15.24 0.63 5.16
C VAL A 216 14.24 0.61 6.31
N LEU A 217 14.41 -0.33 7.24
CA LEU A 217 13.48 -0.53 8.33
C LEU A 217 13.76 0.45 9.46
N SER A 218 12.77 1.30 9.75
CA SER A 218 12.79 2.22 10.89
C SER A 218 11.66 1.88 11.86
N LEU A 219 11.97 1.69 13.15
CA LEU A 219 10.99 1.43 14.20
C LEU A 219 10.87 2.68 15.10
N GLY A 220 9.74 3.39 15.07
CA GLY A 220 9.55 4.72 15.68
C GLY A 220 9.46 4.74 17.22
N GLN A 221 8.91 3.71 17.86
CA GLN A 221 9.02 3.52 19.33
C GLN A 221 10.45 3.17 19.78
N CYS A 222 11.37 3.07 18.83
CA CYS A 222 12.65 2.39 18.93
C CYS A 222 13.81 3.28 18.41
N GLU A 223 13.72 4.61 18.55
CA GLU A 223 14.76 5.56 18.11
C GLU A 223 16.14 5.36 18.77
N LYS A 224 16.28 4.47 19.76
CA LYS A 224 17.53 4.16 20.49
C LYS A 224 18.25 2.85 20.12
N TRP A 225 17.83 2.08 19.10
CA TRP A 225 18.35 0.70 18.92
C TRP A 225 19.35 0.46 17.78
N LEU A 226 19.77 1.49 17.04
CA LEU A 226 21.02 1.42 16.26
C LEU A 226 22.24 1.68 17.15
N ASP A 227 22.17 1.21 18.40
CA ASP A 227 23.32 1.11 19.29
C ASP A 227 24.13 -0.12 18.84
N PRO A 228 25.41 0.02 18.45
CA PRO A 228 26.24 -1.07 17.93
C PRO A 228 26.42 -2.28 18.89
N TYR A 229 25.91 -2.19 20.12
CA TYR A 229 26.00 -3.24 21.14
C TYR A 229 24.77 -4.16 21.22
N TRP A 230 23.81 -4.06 20.29
CA TRP A 230 22.73 -5.06 20.22
C TRP A 230 23.24 -6.40 19.73
N HIS A 231 23.55 -7.26 20.71
CA HIS A 231 23.72 -8.69 20.52
C HIS A 231 22.45 -9.38 21.01
N PRO A 232 21.88 -10.32 20.24
CA PRO A 232 20.76 -11.11 20.72
C PRO A 232 21.22 -11.80 22.01
N VAL A 233 20.63 -11.39 23.14
CA VAL A 233 20.87 -12.06 24.41
C VAL A 233 20.26 -13.44 24.29
N LEU A 234 21.15 -14.40 24.34
CA LEU A 234 20.93 -15.80 24.05
C LEU A 234 21.54 -16.57 25.22
N PRO A 235 21.06 -17.79 25.49
CA PRO A 235 21.96 -18.92 25.60
C PRO A 235 21.80 -19.81 24.36
N PHE A 236 21.48 -19.24 23.20
CA PHE A 236 21.98 -19.76 21.94
C PHE A 236 23.41 -19.23 21.70
N SER A 237 24.36 -20.14 21.80
CA SER A 237 25.74 -19.88 21.41
C SER A 237 25.82 -19.13 20.07
N ARG A 238 26.40 -17.93 20.17
CA ARG A 238 26.75 -17.00 19.08
C ARG A 238 27.56 -17.65 17.95
N ALA A 239 28.18 -18.81 18.20
CA ALA A 239 28.96 -19.55 17.23
C ALA A 239 28.11 -20.31 16.19
N ARG A 240 26.80 -20.51 16.40
CA ARG A 240 25.94 -21.20 15.42
C ARG A 240 25.12 -20.28 14.52
N PHE A 241 24.65 -19.12 14.96
CA PHE A 241 23.75 -18.30 14.13
C PHE A 241 24.42 -17.60 12.95
N CYS A 242 25.66 -17.12 13.10
CA CYS A 242 26.42 -16.55 11.97
C CYS A 242 27.03 -17.65 11.09
N ALA A 243 27.47 -18.77 11.69
CA ALA A 243 27.96 -19.90 10.91
C ALA A 243 26.83 -20.53 10.06
N ASP A 244 25.60 -20.61 10.57
CA ASP A 244 24.49 -21.27 9.87
C ASP A 244 23.81 -20.38 8.81
N ILE A 245 23.84 -19.04 8.91
CA ILE A 245 23.33 -18.17 7.83
C ILE A 245 24.30 -18.13 6.63
N ASP A 246 25.61 -18.19 6.88
CA ASP A 246 26.61 -18.27 5.82
C ASP A 246 26.77 -19.71 5.27
N LEU A 247 26.55 -20.77 6.07
CA LEU A 247 26.52 -22.17 5.57
C LEU A 247 25.27 -22.47 4.72
N LEU A 248 24.12 -21.83 4.99
CA LEU A 248 22.87 -22.08 4.25
C LEU A 248 22.75 -21.34 2.91
N CYS A 249 23.74 -20.50 2.55
CA CYS A 249 23.80 -19.82 1.25
C CYS A 249 24.94 -20.33 0.33
N ALA A 250 25.73 -21.32 0.77
CA ALA A 250 26.83 -21.92 -0.01
C ALA A 250 26.60 -23.41 -0.36
N MET A 251 25.37 -23.92 -0.19
CA MET A 251 24.85 -25.17 -0.78
C MET A 251 23.61 -24.87 -1.60
#